data_AF-A0A927NH09-F1
#
_entry.id   AF-A0A927NH09-F1
#
_cell.length_a   1.000
_cell.length_b   1.000
_cell.length_c   1.000
_cell.angle_alpha   90.00
_cell.angle_beta   90.00
_cell.angle_gamma   90.00
#
_symmetry.space_group_name_H-M   'P 1'
#
loop_
_entity.id
_entity.type
_entity.pdbx_description
1 polymer ?
#
loop_
_entity_poly.entity_id
_entity_poly.type
_entity_poly.pdbx_seq_one_letter_code
_entity_poly.pdbx_strand_id
1 'polypeptide(L)'
;MEEKQKKSVAKNLSSGAEKVERVEKSVKTQKTEPNVVETQTVTQKQAAASEEVEKKVEKENAHAKKRVDAALKKKEKKAKKAAKRAKLTAAERKARAAKAKAERKERMEKRLAERKAAAAKKRAERKAATAKKRAERKANASKRAAARKEVLEKLRAEEEAWRRERAHKKANRTQKKEKGKRERAEKKQPREHRRKEKGYGGWLAAVIALGAVTLGLTTAVTVGALEMKDMQNNATRSAQSTTYELVGIMEHVDDDLDRARIAATPTQQQRILTDLLVQTRLAELDLEKLPMDSETDKNVTTFINRVGGVCERMLAKLRRGESLSQEDEATLQRLYETNHSIRGKLDEYLVKMTDKDVSMFIKKGEGAFADMWNGLEKLTLEENRAALEDKMQGAGMQPKMQAPEENQGGSPKLDTAQAEEICKRYFDGYHVAQFQCVGETLGQSYAAYNVQGYDEAGTLLFAEIDCNDGELIRFDYYAPCSEEKFDIQNAETIAQNFLEKLGYEDMTAVRTRENGTDADFTFVYETDGVVYYPDTVRVKVCRERGVVTGFDASKYLQNHTRRTEVKTQLTMQDAQAKLHEGLAVEFGRLAVVKSKRGERAAYEFLCSYMDEKYLVYTDAINGEEIAIVNVKNL
;
A
#
# COMPACT_ATOMS: atom_id res chain seq x y z
N MET A 1 -6.51 -28.50 40.45
CA MET A 1 -7.95 -28.44 40.77
C MET A 1 -8.71 -29.01 39.58
N GLU A 2 -9.24 -30.24 39.61
CA GLU A 2 -10.26 -30.82 40.53
C GLU A 2 -11.67 -30.43 40.09
N GLU A 3 -12.68 -31.32 40.12
CA GLU A 3 -12.71 -32.78 40.26
C GLU A 3 -14.06 -33.30 39.70
N LYS A 4 -14.34 -34.62 39.78
CA LYS A 4 -15.69 -35.23 39.77
C LYS A 4 -16.72 -34.73 38.73
N GLN A 5 -17.03 -35.60 37.75
CA GLN A 5 -18.36 -36.26 37.62
C GLN A 5 -18.55 -36.90 36.22
N LYS A 6 -18.36 -38.23 36.09
CA LYS A 6 -19.10 -39.10 35.14
C LYS A 6 -19.17 -40.55 35.66
N LYS A 7 -20.38 -41.02 36.02
CA LYS A 7 -20.73 -42.44 36.28
C LYS A 7 -22.24 -42.65 36.04
N SER A 8 -22.63 -43.91 35.76
CA SER A 8 -24.02 -44.42 35.57
C SER A 8 -24.76 -44.01 34.28
N VAL A 9 -25.61 -44.84 33.65
CA VAL A 9 -25.64 -46.32 33.56
C VAL A 9 -26.35 -46.78 32.27
N ALA A 10 -25.75 -47.70 31.52
CA ALA A 10 -26.35 -48.59 30.50
C ALA A 10 -25.29 -49.68 30.21
N LYS A 11 -25.43 -51.01 30.40
CA LYS A 11 -26.55 -51.97 30.24
C LYS A 11 -27.06 -52.03 28.78
N ASN A 12 -27.20 -53.21 28.14
CA ASN A 12 -27.22 -54.58 28.67
C ASN A 12 -26.90 -55.67 27.61
N LEU A 13 -26.44 -56.85 28.07
CA LEU A 13 -26.48 -58.18 27.41
C LEU A 13 -25.58 -58.40 26.15
N SER A 14 -25.18 -59.62 25.75
CA SER A 14 -25.53 -60.98 26.26
C SER A 14 -24.34 -61.98 26.26
N SER A 15 -24.64 -63.22 26.69
CA SER A 15 -23.85 -64.46 26.83
C SER A 15 -22.79 -64.80 25.76
N GLY A 16 -21.75 -65.60 26.07
CA GLY A 16 -21.47 -66.36 27.30
C GLY A 16 -20.12 -67.11 27.28
N ALA A 17 -20.06 -68.28 27.96
CA ALA A 17 -18.89 -69.14 28.18
C ALA A 17 -17.81 -68.65 29.19
N GLU A 18 -18.18 -68.77 30.48
CA GLU A 18 -17.40 -69.25 31.65
C GLU A 18 -15.88 -69.00 31.80
N LYS A 19 -15.49 -68.62 33.03
CA LYS A 19 -14.10 -68.52 33.51
C LYS A 19 -13.79 -69.63 34.52
N VAL A 20 -12.56 -70.15 34.54
CA VAL A 20 -12.04 -70.97 35.65
C VAL A 20 -10.63 -70.52 36.05
N GLU A 21 -10.57 -69.49 36.88
CA GLU A 21 -9.54 -69.13 37.87
C GLU A 21 -10.17 -67.95 38.66
N ARG A 22 -10.15 -67.86 39.99
CA ARG A 22 -9.36 -68.57 41.02
C ARG A 22 -10.15 -68.56 42.35
N VAL A 23 -9.89 -69.54 43.22
CA VAL A 23 -9.64 -69.46 44.69
C VAL A 23 -10.13 -70.74 45.38
N GLU A 24 -9.37 -71.22 46.37
CA GLU A 24 -9.62 -72.48 47.09
C GLU A 24 -10.47 -72.30 48.36
N LYS A 25 -11.05 -73.43 48.84
CA LYS A 25 -11.68 -73.64 50.17
C LYS A 25 -13.06 -72.94 50.32
N SER A 26 -14.05 -73.52 51.02
CA SER A 26 -14.06 -74.64 51.99
C SER A 26 -15.40 -75.41 52.02
N VAL A 27 -15.40 -76.66 52.48
CA VAL A 27 -16.60 -77.43 52.90
C VAL A 27 -16.29 -78.24 54.17
N LYS A 28 -17.32 -78.44 55.01
CA LYS A 28 -17.36 -79.12 56.33
C LYS A 28 -17.34 -80.68 56.17
N THR A 29 -17.36 -81.57 57.18
CA THR A 29 -18.02 -81.57 58.51
C THR A 29 -17.40 -82.62 59.47
N GLN A 30 -17.75 -82.63 60.77
CA GLN A 30 -17.21 -83.51 61.84
C GLN A 30 -18.18 -84.64 62.28
N LYS A 31 -17.66 -85.73 62.92
CA LYS A 31 -18.31 -86.47 64.05
C LYS A 31 -17.42 -87.53 64.76
N THR A 32 -17.16 -87.31 66.06
CA THR A 32 -17.06 -88.24 67.25
C THR A 32 -16.65 -89.73 67.16
N GLU A 33 -15.49 -90.08 67.74
CA GLU A 33 -15.17 -90.95 68.94
C GLU A 33 -16.08 -92.11 69.43
N PRO A 34 -15.60 -93.15 70.20
CA PRO A 34 -14.71 -93.04 71.40
C PRO A 34 -13.60 -94.12 71.68
N ASN A 35 -12.93 -93.95 72.85
CA ASN A 35 -11.70 -94.58 73.44
C ASN A 35 -11.95 -95.97 74.13
N VAL A 36 -11.04 -96.78 74.74
CA VAL A 36 -9.61 -96.65 75.22
C VAL A 36 -8.66 -97.72 74.60
N VAL A 37 -7.78 -98.58 75.20
CA VAL A 37 -7.47 -99.12 76.57
C VAL A 37 -5.94 -99.45 76.71
N GLU A 38 -5.46 -99.87 77.89
CA GLU A 38 -4.06 -100.21 78.30
C GLU A 38 -3.65 -101.69 77.98
N THR A 39 -2.46 -102.30 78.30
CA THR A 39 -1.27 -101.96 79.13
C THR A 39 0.05 -102.61 78.57
N GLN A 40 1.13 -102.70 79.37
CA GLN A 40 2.53 -103.14 79.04
C GLN A 40 2.69 -104.70 79.03
N THR A 41 3.81 -105.41 78.75
CA THR A 41 5.26 -105.18 79.06
C THR A 41 6.22 -106.18 78.31
N VAL A 42 7.49 -105.77 78.15
CA VAL A 42 8.76 -106.58 78.20
C VAL A 42 9.16 -107.58 77.08
N THR A 43 10.49 -107.72 76.94
CA THR A 43 11.38 -108.23 75.88
C THR A 43 11.38 -109.74 75.55
N GLN A 44 11.85 -110.11 74.33
CA GLN A 44 13.12 -110.86 74.13
C GLN A 44 13.56 -111.02 72.64
N LYS A 45 14.75 -111.64 72.49
CA LYS A 45 15.44 -112.31 71.35
C LYS A 45 14.61 -112.73 70.11
N GLN A 46 15.16 -112.98 68.91
CA GLN A 46 16.57 -113.22 68.49
C GLN A 46 16.79 -112.91 67.00
N ALA A 47 18.04 -112.85 66.52
CA ALA A 47 18.39 -112.77 65.09
C ALA A 47 19.09 -114.05 64.60
N ALA A 48 18.72 -114.53 63.40
CA ALA A 48 19.53 -115.39 62.50
C ALA A 48 18.73 -115.82 61.24
N ALA A 49 18.67 -115.01 60.18
CA ALA A 49 18.04 -115.38 58.89
C ALA A 49 18.49 -114.48 57.70
N SER A 50 19.73 -113.98 57.72
CA SER A 50 20.08 -112.69 57.11
C SER A 50 20.93 -112.71 55.83
N GLU A 51 21.12 -113.85 55.14
CA GLU A 51 21.89 -113.89 53.88
C GLU A 51 21.09 -114.28 52.63
N GLU A 52 20.01 -115.06 52.75
CA GLU A 52 19.28 -115.57 51.58
C GLU A 52 18.21 -114.58 51.06
N VAL A 53 17.69 -113.72 51.94
CA VAL A 53 16.73 -112.67 51.60
C VAL A 53 17.39 -111.56 50.78
N GLU A 54 18.61 -111.16 51.16
CA GLU A 54 19.30 -109.99 50.60
C GLU A 54 19.59 -110.15 49.10
N LYS A 55 20.08 -111.34 48.69
CA LYS A 55 20.35 -111.70 47.28
C LYS A 55 19.09 -111.81 46.40
N LYS A 56 17.89 -111.98 47.00
CA LYS A 56 16.59 -111.85 46.29
C LYS A 56 16.21 -110.37 46.13
N VAL A 57 16.30 -109.59 47.22
CA VAL A 57 15.98 -108.15 47.24
C VAL A 57 16.86 -107.36 46.27
N GLU A 58 18.15 -107.66 46.15
CA GLU A 58 19.02 -107.04 45.13
C GLU A 58 18.54 -107.29 43.70
N LYS A 59 18.22 -108.54 43.34
CA LYS A 59 17.76 -108.90 41.98
C LYS A 59 16.42 -108.24 41.64
N GLU A 60 15.51 -108.16 42.61
CA GLU A 60 14.22 -107.49 42.42
C GLU A 60 14.39 -105.97 42.30
N ASN A 61 15.22 -105.34 43.14
CA ASN A 61 15.58 -103.93 43.03
C ASN A 61 16.27 -103.60 41.69
N ALA A 62 17.16 -104.47 41.19
CA ALA A 62 17.79 -104.31 39.88
C ALA A 62 16.76 -104.36 38.73
N HIS A 63 15.74 -105.24 38.83
CA HIS A 63 14.64 -105.28 37.87
C HIS A 63 13.69 -104.07 38.01
N ALA A 64 13.39 -103.63 39.22
CA ALA A 64 12.60 -102.42 39.48
C ALA A 64 13.29 -101.18 38.88
N LYS A 65 14.60 -101.00 39.12
CA LYS A 65 15.41 -99.92 38.56
C LYS A 65 15.38 -99.91 37.03
N LYS A 66 15.58 -101.07 36.38
CA LYS A 66 15.43 -101.22 34.91
C LYS A 66 14.03 -100.84 34.41
N ARG A 67 12.96 -101.17 35.14
CA ARG A 67 11.57 -100.79 34.80
C ARG A 67 11.34 -99.28 34.95
N VAL A 68 11.89 -98.65 36.00
CA VAL A 68 11.85 -97.19 36.20
C VAL A 68 12.62 -96.46 35.11
N ASP A 69 13.85 -96.87 34.79
CA ASP A 69 14.66 -96.28 33.71
C ASP A 69 13.98 -96.37 32.34
N ALA A 70 13.34 -97.51 32.05
CA ALA A 70 12.55 -97.69 30.84
C ALA A 70 11.32 -96.77 30.81
N ALA A 71 10.63 -96.59 31.94
CA ALA A 71 9.49 -95.67 32.06
C ALA A 71 9.92 -94.21 31.91
N LEU A 72 11.05 -93.81 32.50
CA LEU A 72 11.64 -92.47 32.36
C LEU A 72 12.05 -92.20 30.91
N LYS A 73 12.79 -93.10 30.25
CA LYS A 73 13.14 -92.99 28.83
C LYS A 73 11.90 -92.95 27.91
N LYS A 74 10.79 -93.61 28.30
CA LYS A 74 9.49 -93.53 27.59
C LYS A 74 8.78 -92.19 27.82
N LYS A 75 8.83 -91.61 29.03
CA LYS A 75 8.37 -90.25 29.32
C LYS A 75 9.19 -89.21 28.55
N GLU A 76 10.52 -89.30 28.55
CA GLU A 76 11.41 -88.44 27.76
C GLU A 76 11.09 -88.46 26.27
N LYS A 77 10.96 -89.66 25.66
CA LYS A 77 10.63 -89.78 24.22
C LYS A 77 9.27 -89.16 23.90
N LYS A 78 8.27 -89.26 24.80
CA LYS A 78 7.00 -88.53 24.68
C LYS A 78 7.19 -87.01 24.78
N ALA A 79 7.94 -86.52 25.76
CA ALA A 79 8.22 -85.09 25.95
C ALA A 79 8.97 -84.47 24.75
N LYS A 80 10.03 -85.14 24.27
CA LYS A 80 10.80 -84.74 23.08
C LYS A 80 9.92 -84.72 21.81
N LYS A 81 8.98 -85.66 21.65
CA LYS A 81 8.01 -85.66 20.54
C LYS A 81 6.94 -84.55 20.67
N ALA A 82 6.48 -84.25 21.88
CA ALA A 82 5.56 -83.15 22.15
C ALA A 82 6.21 -81.78 21.87
N ALA A 83 7.44 -81.57 22.36
CA ALA A 83 8.23 -80.36 22.11
C ALA A 83 8.50 -80.15 20.61
N LYS A 84 8.80 -81.21 19.83
CA LYS A 84 8.95 -81.11 18.37
C LYS A 84 7.64 -80.68 17.69
N ARG A 85 6.48 -81.20 18.10
CA ARG A 85 5.16 -80.74 17.60
C ARG A 85 4.89 -79.28 17.95
N ALA A 86 5.15 -78.86 19.19
CA ALA A 86 4.94 -77.47 19.63
C ALA A 86 5.83 -76.46 18.89
N LYS A 87 7.08 -76.83 18.56
CA LYS A 87 7.96 -76.00 17.72
C LYS A 87 7.44 -75.87 16.28
N LEU A 88 6.85 -76.94 15.72
CA LEU A 88 6.27 -76.95 14.38
C LEU A 88 5.05 -76.01 14.28
N THR A 89 4.08 -76.14 15.20
CA THR A 89 2.90 -75.26 15.20
C THR A 89 3.22 -73.80 15.55
N ALA A 90 4.29 -73.55 16.30
CA ALA A 90 4.83 -72.20 16.50
C ALA A 90 5.46 -71.62 15.23
N ALA A 91 6.13 -72.43 14.41
CA ALA A 91 6.67 -72.01 13.11
C ALA A 91 5.55 -71.70 12.11
N GLU A 92 4.54 -72.57 12.00
CA GLU A 92 3.34 -72.36 11.17
C GLU A 92 2.61 -71.05 11.54
N ARG A 93 2.42 -70.79 12.85
CA ARG A 93 1.86 -69.52 13.35
C ARG A 93 2.71 -68.31 12.95
N LYS A 94 4.04 -68.40 13.03
CA LYS A 94 4.95 -67.32 12.58
C LYS A 94 4.87 -67.10 11.06
N ALA A 95 4.83 -68.16 10.26
CA ALA A 95 4.69 -68.07 8.81
C ALA A 95 3.37 -67.42 8.38
N ARG A 96 2.25 -67.83 8.99
CA ARG A 96 0.92 -67.23 8.73
C ARG A 96 0.87 -65.75 9.14
N ALA A 97 1.50 -65.38 10.26
CA ALA A 97 1.62 -63.98 10.68
C ALA A 97 2.53 -63.15 9.75
N ALA A 98 3.59 -63.74 9.19
CA ALA A 98 4.44 -63.09 8.20
C ALA A 98 3.69 -62.83 6.87
N LYS A 99 2.95 -63.83 6.36
CA LYS A 99 2.13 -63.67 5.15
C LYS A 99 1.06 -62.58 5.32
N ALA A 100 0.34 -62.59 6.43
CA ALA A 100 -0.66 -61.55 6.74
C ALA A 100 -0.04 -60.14 6.90
N LYS A 101 1.22 -60.03 7.32
CA LYS A 101 1.96 -58.75 7.30
C LYS A 101 2.32 -58.30 5.88
N ALA A 102 2.72 -59.22 5.00
CA ALA A 102 3.03 -58.92 3.60
C ALA A 102 1.78 -58.45 2.83
N GLU A 103 0.69 -59.22 2.90
CA GLU A 103 -0.62 -58.87 2.30
C GLU A 103 -1.14 -57.51 2.81
N ARG A 104 -0.93 -57.21 4.10
CA ARG A 104 -1.26 -55.89 4.69
C ARG A 104 -0.36 -54.76 4.20
N LYS A 105 0.94 -55.02 3.94
CA LYS A 105 1.86 -54.04 3.37
C LYS A 105 1.47 -53.70 1.93
N GLU A 106 1.30 -54.71 1.09
CA GLU A 106 0.88 -54.57 -0.32
C GLU A 106 -0.45 -53.80 -0.43
N ARG A 107 -1.45 -54.15 0.39
CA ARG A 107 -2.74 -53.43 0.44
C ARG A 107 -2.61 -51.98 0.92
N MET A 108 -1.60 -51.63 1.72
CA MET A 108 -1.30 -50.25 2.12
C MET A 108 -0.61 -49.48 0.99
N GLU A 109 0.35 -50.11 0.30
CA GLU A 109 1.07 -49.51 -0.83
C GLU A 109 0.13 -49.25 -2.03
N LYS A 110 -0.76 -50.20 -2.35
CA LYS A 110 -1.80 -50.01 -3.36
C LYS A 110 -2.74 -48.84 -3.01
N ARG A 111 -3.23 -48.75 -1.77
CA ARG A 111 -4.05 -47.61 -1.30
C ARG A 111 -3.28 -46.29 -1.29
N LEU A 112 -1.96 -46.31 -1.12
CA LEU A 112 -1.12 -45.11 -1.21
C LEU A 112 -1.00 -44.65 -2.68
N ALA A 113 -0.79 -45.58 -3.62
CA ALA A 113 -0.76 -45.31 -5.05
C ALA A 113 -2.11 -44.76 -5.56
N GLU A 114 -3.23 -45.40 -5.19
CA GLU A 114 -4.59 -44.94 -5.49
C GLU A 114 -4.84 -43.51 -4.97
N ARG A 115 -4.43 -43.20 -3.72
CA ARG A 115 -4.55 -41.84 -3.17
C ARG A 115 -3.64 -40.83 -3.88
N LYS A 116 -2.42 -41.21 -4.28
CA LYS A 116 -1.53 -40.35 -5.08
C LYS A 116 -2.12 -40.05 -6.47
N ALA A 117 -2.65 -41.06 -7.16
CA ALA A 117 -3.30 -40.90 -8.46
C ALA A 117 -4.56 -40.01 -8.37
N ALA A 118 -5.42 -40.23 -7.38
CA ALA A 118 -6.60 -39.39 -7.15
C ALA A 118 -6.23 -37.93 -6.79
N ALA A 119 -5.16 -37.72 -6.02
CA ALA A 119 -4.65 -36.38 -5.73
C ALA A 119 -4.06 -35.69 -6.98
N ALA A 120 -3.32 -36.43 -7.82
CA ALA A 120 -2.81 -35.93 -9.08
C ALA A 120 -3.94 -35.53 -10.04
N LYS A 121 -4.98 -36.37 -10.19
CA LYS A 121 -6.17 -36.06 -11.00
C LYS A 121 -6.86 -34.78 -10.50
N LYS A 122 -7.14 -34.68 -9.19
CA LYS A 122 -7.73 -33.45 -8.60
C LYS A 122 -6.83 -32.21 -8.75
N ARG A 123 -5.50 -32.36 -8.80
CA ARG A 123 -4.56 -31.25 -9.05
C ARG A 123 -4.58 -30.81 -10.52
N ALA A 124 -4.74 -31.74 -11.47
CA ALA A 124 -4.93 -31.44 -12.88
C ALA A 124 -6.30 -30.79 -13.16
N GLU A 125 -7.38 -31.35 -12.61
CA GLU A 125 -8.74 -30.80 -12.69
C GLU A 125 -8.79 -29.36 -12.14
N ARG A 126 -8.13 -29.10 -10.99
CA ARG A 126 -7.97 -27.74 -10.44
C ARG A 126 -7.18 -26.82 -11.37
N LYS A 127 -6.03 -27.25 -11.91
CA LYS A 127 -5.24 -26.45 -12.87
C LYS A 127 -6.05 -26.09 -14.12
N ALA A 128 -6.81 -27.02 -14.67
CA ALA A 128 -7.67 -26.78 -15.83
C ALA A 128 -8.80 -25.79 -15.50
N ALA A 129 -9.44 -25.93 -14.33
CA ALA A 129 -10.47 -24.99 -13.87
C ALA A 129 -9.92 -23.57 -13.63
N THR A 130 -8.71 -23.43 -13.06
CA THR A 130 -8.06 -22.12 -12.90
C THR A 130 -7.62 -21.53 -14.23
N ALA A 131 -7.14 -22.35 -15.18
CA ALA A 131 -6.79 -21.88 -16.52
C ALA A 131 -8.02 -21.39 -17.29
N LYS A 132 -9.14 -22.12 -17.25
CA LYS A 132 -10.41 -21.67 -17.83
C LYS A 132 -10.89 -20.36 -17.20
N LYS A 133 -10.84 -20.24 -15.86
CA LYS A 133 -11.15 -18.99 -15.17
C LYS A 133 -10.18 -17.84 -15.51
N ARG A 134 -8.88 -18.10 -15.74
CA ARG A 134 -7.92 -17.06 -16.18
C ARG A 134 -8.23 -16.59 -17.60
N ALA A 135 -8.66 -17.49 -18.50
CA ALA A 135 -9.12 -17.13 -19.84
C ALA A 135 -10.42 -16.32 -19.82
N GLU A 136 -11.44 -16.76 -19.06
CA GLU A 136 -12.70 -16.01 -18.86
C GLU A 136 -12.44 -14.65 -18.20
N ARG A 137 -11.47 -14.55 -17.28
CA ARG A 137 -11.02 -13.28 -16.69
C ARG A 137 -10.30 -12.39 -17.69
N LYS A 138 -9.26 -12.84 -18.41
CA LYS A 138 -8.60 -12.00 -19.45
C LYS A 138 -9.62 -11.54 -20.51
N ALA A 139 -10.60 -12.36 -20.89
CA ALA A 139 -11.67 -12.00 -21.83
C ALA A 139 -12.73 -11.02 -21.28
N ASN A 140 -12.96 -10.99 -19.96
CA ASN A 140 -13.84 -10.00 -19.32
C ASN A 140 -13.10 -8.72 -18.92
N ALA A 141 -11.83 -8.82 -18.57
CA ALA A 141 -10.92 -7.69 -18.33
C ALA A 141 -10.69 -6.91 -19.63
N SER A 142 -10.42 -7.58 -20.76
CA SER A 142 -10.28 -6.88 -22.05
C SER A 142 -11.57 -6.17 -22.50
N LYS A 143 -12.75 -6.76 -22.25
CA LYS A 143 -14.05 -6.09 -22.48
C LYS A 143 -14.26 -4.87 -21.57
N ARG A 144 -13.90 -4.97 -20.29
CA ARG A 144 -13.98 -3.85 -19.34
C ARG A 144 -12.97 -2.74 -19.68
N ALA A 145 -11.76 -3.10 -20.06
CA ALA A 145 -10.73 -2.18 -20.54
C ALA A 145 -11.17 -1.49 -21.84
N ALA A 146 -11.79 -2.20 -22.79
CA ALA A 146 -12.35 -1.62 -24.01
C ALA A 146 -13.48 -0.63 -23.71
N ALA A 147 -14.44 -0.98 -22.84
CA ALA A 147 -15.50 -0.06 -22.43
C ALA A 147 -14.96 1.17 -21.69
N ARG A 148 -13.97 0.99 -20.80
CA ARG A 148 -13.30 2.07 -20.09
C ARG A 148 -12.48 2.97 -21.02
N LYS A 149 -11.82 2.39 -22.03
CA LYS A 149 -11.12 3.10 -23.11
C LYS A 149 -12.09 3.96 -23.92
N GLU A 150 -13.25 3.42 -24.33
CA GLU A 150 -14.25 4.19 -25.08
C GLU A 150 -14.76 5.41 -24.29
N VAL A 151 -14.89 5.29 -22.96
CA VAL A 151 -15.22 6.42 -22.07
C VAL A 151 -14.05 7.41 -21.96
N LEU A 152 -12.80 6.96 -21.79
CA LEU A 152 -11.64 7.86 -21.75
C LEU A 152 -11.39 8.58 -23.08
N GLU A 153 -11.56 7.92 -24.22
CA GLU A 153 -11.34 8.52 -25.56
C GLU A 153 -12.37 9.62 -25.85
N LYS A 154 -13.62 9.47 -25.39
CA LYS A 154 -14.63 10.54 -25.45
C LYS A 154 -14.24 11.75 -24.59
N LEU A 155 -13.88 11.51 -23.32
CA LEU A 155 -13.43 12.57 -22.40
C LEU A 155 -12.20 13.32 -22.93
N ARG A 156 -11.27 12.63 -23.58
CA ARG A 156 -10.08 13.24 -24.20
C ARG A 156 -10.43 14.08 -25.43
N ALA A 157 -11.35 13.62 -26.27
CA ALA A 157 -11.82 14.40 -27.42
C ALA A 157 -12.49 15.71 -26.98
N GLU A 158 -13.26 15.67 -25.90
CA GLU A 158 -13.88 16.84 -25.26
C GLU A 158 -12.81 17.80 -24.67
N GLU A 159 -11.83 17.26 -23.93
CA GLU A 159 -10.76 18.08 -23.35
C GLU A 159 -9.86 18.72 -24.42
N GLU A 160 -9.52 17.99 -25.49
CA GLU A 160 -8.77 18.53 -26.63
C GLU A 160 -9.54 19.66 -27.33
N ALA A 161 -10.85 19.51 -27.53
CA ALA A 161 -11.68 20.55 -28.15
C ALA A 161 -11.65 21.84 -27.31
N TRP A 162 -11.78 21.71 -25.98
CA TRP A 162 -11.70 22.82 -25.03
C TRP A 162 -10.30 23.47 -24.99
N ARG A 163 -9.23 22.67 -25.00
CA ARG A 163 -7.83 23.14 -25.08
C ARG A 163 -7.59 23.92 -26.39
N ARG A 164 -8.05 23.40 -27.53
CA ARG A 164 -7.96 24.06 -28.85
C ARG A 164 -8.73 25.39 -28.87
N GLU A 165 -9.93 25.43 -28.31
CA GLU A 165 -10.75 26.65 -28.26
C GLU A 165 -10.11 27.74 -27.36
N ARG A 166 -9.59 27.37 -26.18
CA ARG A 166 -8.81 28.27 -25.32
C ARG A 166 -7.55 28.79 -25.99
N ALA A 167 -6.82 27.94 -26.73
CA ALA A 167 -5.63 28.36 -27.49
C ALA A 167 -5.98 29.40 -28.58
N HIS A 168 -7.06 29.18 -29.33
CA HIS A 168 -7.53 30.10 -30.37
C HIS A 168 -7.97 31.46 -29.78
N LYS A 169 -8.66 31.45 -28.62
CA LYS A 169 -9.01 32.66 -27.86
C LYS A 169 -7.76 33.40 -27.33
N LYS A 170 -6.69 32.69 -26.96
CA LYS A 170 -5.40 33.27 -26.50
C LYS A 170 -4.63 33.92 -27.65
N ALA A 171 -4.57 33.30 -28.83
CA ALA A 171 -3.92 33.84 -30.03
C ALA A 171 -4.57 35.14 -30.54
N ASN A 172 -5.90 35.19 -30.60
CA ASN A 172 -6.62 36.42 -30.99
C ASN A 172 -6.42 37.58 -30.00
N ARG A 173 -6.16 37.29 -28.72
CA ARG A 173 -5.83 38.31 -27.70
C ARG A 173 -4.39 38.83 -27.82
N THR A 174 -3.42 38.01 -28.22
CA THR A 174 -2.03 38.48 -28.40
C THR A 174 -1.86 39.32 -29.67
N GLN A 175 -2.46 38.94 -30.80
CA GLN A 175 -2.39 39.74 -32.03
C GLN A 175 -2.97 41.17 -31.86
N LYS A 176 -4.07 41.33 -31.10
CA LYS A 176 -4.60 42.66 -30.76
C LYS A 176 -3.66 43.50 -29.89
N LYS A 177 -2.89 42.88 -28.99
CA LYS A 177 -1.90 43.57 -28.14
C LYS A 177 -0.64 43.96 -28.90
N GLU A 178 -0.19 43.15 -29.86
CA GLU A 178 0.91 43.47 -30.77
C GLU A 178 0.63 44.75 -31.57
N LYS A 179 -0.55 44.83 -32.20
CA LYS A 179 -0.93 45.96 -33.07
C LYS A 179 -0.90 47.30 -32.33
N GLY A 180 -1.56 47.36 -31.16
CA GLY A 180 -1.61 48.57 -30.32
C GLY A 180 -0.28 48.96 -29.63
N LYS A 181 0.76 48.12 -29.68
CA LYS A 181 2.13 48.52 -29.27
C LYS A 181 2.84 49.30 -30.36
N ARG A 182 2.68 48.91 -31.64
CA ARG A 182 3.36 49.57 -32.78
C ARG A 182 2.90 51.02 -32.94
N GLU A 183 1.59 51.25 -32.87
CA GLU A 183 0.94 52.58 -32.93
C GLU A 183 1.38 53.56 -31.82
N ARG A 184 2.01 53.05 -30.74
CA ARG A 184 2.54 53.86 -29.62
C ARG A 184 4.02 54.20 -29.74
N ALA A 185 4.76 53.55 -30.65
CA ALA A 185 6.19 53.79 -30.85
C ALA A 185 6.46 55.05 -31.70
N GLU A 186 5.57 55.38 -32.64
CA GLU A 186 5.78 56.44 -33.65
C GLU A 186 5.69 57.90 -33.12
N LYS A 187 5.44 58.11 -31.82
CA LYS A 187 4.96 59.41 -31.28
C LYS A 187 5.88 60.11 -30.26
N LYS A 188 7.19 59.82 -30.20
CA LYS A 188 8.13 60.54 -29.30
C LYS A 188 9.50 60.82 -29.94
N GLN A 189 9.91 62.09 -29.95
CA GLN A 189 11.28 62.55 -30.21
C GLN A 189 11.77 63.45 -29.04
N PRO A 190 13.06 63.39 -28.64
CA PRO A 190 13.62 64.20 -27.56
C PRO A 190 14.32 65.49 -28.06
N ARG A 191 14.73 66.37 -27.13
CA ARG A 191 15.62 67.53 -27.36
C ARG A 191 16.70 67.61 -26.27
N GLU A 192 17.90 68.05 -26.64
CA GLU A 192 19.07 68.18 -25.75
C GLU A 192 19.28 69.62 -25.24
N HIS A 193 20.05 69.77 -24.16
CA HIS A 193 20.64 71.07 -23.74
C HIS A 193 22.09 70.90 -23.25
N ARG A 194 22.95 71.89 -23.55
CA ARG A 194 24.40 71.91 -23.23
C ARG A 194 24.71 72.58 -21.87
N ARG A 195 25.87 72.25 -21.30
CA ARG A 195 26.58 73.00 -20.24
C ARG A 195 28.02 73.31 -20.67
N LYS A 196 28.71 74.24 -19.99
CA LYS A 196 30.12 74.62 -20.18
C LYS A 196 30.81 74.98 -18.85
N GLU A 197 32.14 75.07 -18.89
CA GLU A 197 33.08 75.28 -17.77
C GLU A 197 33.59 76.77 -17.70
N LYS A 198 34.59 77.22 -16.91
CA LYS A 198 35.62 76.59 -16.01
C LYS A 198 36.17 77.65 -15.02
N GLY A 199 36.85 77.27 -13.94
CA GLY A 199 37.62 78.21 -13.08
C GLY A 199 38.28 77.56 -11.85
N TYR A 200 39.52 77.96 -11.50
CA TYR A 200 40.41 77.27 -10.54
C TYR A 200 41.10 78.27 -9.58
N GLY A 201 41.63 77.79 -8.44
CA GLY A 201 42.44 78.62 -7.52
C GLY A 201 42.39 78.12 -6.07
N GLY A 202 42.16 79.04 -5.12
CA GLY A 202 41.93 78.73 -3.69
C GLY A 202 40.77 77.76 -3.41
N TRP A 203 39.95 77.51 -4.44
CA TRP A 203 39.02 76.38 -4.54
C TRP A 203 39.67 75.04 -4.17
N LEU A 204 40.95 74.79 -4.49
CA LEU A 204 41.56 73.45 -4.35
C LEU A 204 41.56 72.89 -2.91
N ALA A 205 41.93 73.69 -1.90
CA ALA A 205 41.91 73.23 -0.50
C ALA A 205 40.46 73.04 0.02
N ALA A 206 39.57 73.96 -0.35
CA ALA A 206 38.14 73.82 -0.09
C ALA A 206 37.54 72.60 -0.81
N VAL A 207 38.06 72.22 -1.98
CA VAL A 207 37.68 71.02 -2.77
C VAL A 207 38.27 69.74 -2.22
N ILE A 208 39.41 69.76 -1.53
CA ILE A 208 39.91 68.59 -0.82
C ILE A 208 39.06 68.35 0.43
N ALA A 209 38.71 69.40 1.18
CA ALA A 209 37.79 69.30 2.33
C ALA A 209 36.36 68.94 1.91
N LEU A 210 35.76 69.68 0.96
CA LEU A 210 34.46 69.37 0.35
C LEU A 210 34.51 68.02 -0.36
N GLY A 211 35.63 67.62 -0.95
CA GLY A 211 35.83 66.34 -1.62
C GLY A 211 35.86 65.17 -0.65
N ALA A 212 36.50 65.33 0.51
CA ALA A 212 36.44 64.35 1.60
C ALA A 212 35.04 64.26 2.21
N VAL A 213 34.37 65.40 2.42
CA VAL A 213 32.99 65.46 2.95
C VAL A 213 31.97 64.91 1.94
N THR A 214 32.10 65.21 0.65
CA THR A 214 31.25 64.67 -0.41
C THR A 214 31.58 63.22 -0.74
N LEU A 215 32.83 62.76 -0.59
CA LEU A 215 33.15 61.32 -0.58
C LEU A 215 32.50 60.64 0.61
N GLY A 216 32.61 61.17 1.83
CA GLY A 216 31.96 60.63 3.02
C GLY A 216 30.44 60.55 2.87
N LEU A 217 29.80 61.64 2.42
CA LEU A 217 28.37 61.69 2.12
C LEU A 217 27.98 60.76 0.95
N THR A 218 28.77 60.69 -0.11
CA THR A 218 28.50 59.77 -1.24
C THR A 218 28.67 58.32 -0.80
N THR A 219 29.63 58.01 0.07
CA THR A 219 29.82 56.67 0.63
C THR A 219 28.66 56.32 1.55
N ALA A 220 28.23 57.22 2.45
CA ALA A 220 27.06 57.00 3.30
C ALA A 220 25.75 56.86 2.50
N VAL A 221 25.56 57.69 1.47
CA VAL A 221 24.38 57.63 0.57
C VAL A 221 24.43 56.40 -0.34
N THR A 222 25.61 55.95 -0.79
CA THR A 222 25.72 54.73 -1.61
C THR A 222 25.61 53.46 -0.78
N VAL A 223 26.19 53.41 0.43
CA VAL A 223 25.98 52.31 1.39
C VAL A 223 24.51 52.25 1.78
N GLY A 224 23.90 53.35 2.22
CA GLY A 224 22.47 53.39 2.53
C GLY A 224 21.57 53.06 1.33
N ALA A 225 21.95 53.44 0.10
CA ALA A 225 21.24 53.04 -1.12
C ALA A 225 21.45 51.57 -1.51
N LEU A 226 22.59 50.96 -1.15
CA LEU A 226 22.84 49.52 -1.32
C LEU A 226 22.06 48.71 -0.28
N GLU A 227 22.13 49.09 1.00
CA GLU A 227 21.33 48.51 2.09
C GLU A 227 19.83 48.61 1.78
N MET A 228 19.32 49.78 1.39
CA MET A 228 17.93 49.96 0.97
C MET A 228 17.58 49.13 -0.27
N LYS A 229 18.50 48.98 -1.22
CA LYS A 229 18.30 48.15 -2.42
C LYS A 229 18.25 46.67 -2.08
N ASP A 230 19.11 46.20 -1.17
CA ASP A 230 19.16 44.79 -0.77
C ASP A 230 18.02 44.43 0.20
N MET A 231 17.61 45.35 1.08
CA MET A 231 16.33 45.26 1.80
C MET A 231 15.15 45.16 0.83
N GLN A 232 15.10 46.00 -0.22
CA GLN A 232 14.06 45.92 -1.24
C GLN A 232 14.12 44.62 -2.06
N ASN A 233 15.31 44.13 -2.39
CA ASN A 233 15.49 42.84 -3.09
C ASN A 233 15.00 41.68 -2.23
N ASN A 234 15.34 41.69 -0.93
CA ASN A 234 14.92 40.66 0.02
C ASN A 234 13.41 40.72 0.29
N ALA A 235 12.82 41.91 0.45
CA ALA A 235 11.37 42.08 0.55
C ALA A 235 10.64 41.63 -0.74
N THR A 236 11.21 41.92 -1.91
CA THR A 236 10.69 41.44 -3.21
C THR A 236 10.68 39.91 -3.26
N ARG A 237 11.79 39.26 -2.92
CA ARG A 237 11.91 37.79 -2.88
C ARG A 237 11.02 37.14 -1.83
N SER A 238 10.90 37.75 -0.64
CA SER A 238 10.02 37.27 0.41
C SER A 238 8.55 37.32 -0.04
N ALA A 239 8.10 38.46 -0.58
CA ALA A 239 6.74 38.60 -1.10
C ALA A 239 6.46 37.62 -2.26
N GLN A 240 7.47 37.31 -3.11
CA GLN A 240 7.36 36.25 -4.12
C GLN A 240 7.16 34.88 -3.48
N SER A 241 8.01 34.47 -2.53
CA SER A 241 7.92 33.17 -1.85
C SER A 241 6.55 33.00 -1.19
N THR A 242 6.14 33.96 -0.35
CA THR A 242 4.83 34.00 0.30
C THR A 242 3.67 33.98 -0.70
N THR A 243 3.81 34.61 -1.88
CA THR A 243 2.76 34.53 -2.92
C THR A 243 2.65 33.12 -3.49
N TYR A 244 3.77 32.45 -3.78
CA TYR A 244 3.75 31.07 -4.29
C TYR A 244 3.26 30.07 -3.22
N GLU A 245 3.67 30.25 -1.96
CA GLU A 245 3.17 29.49 -0.80
C GLU A 245 1.65 29.64 -0.68
N LEU A 246 1.14 30.88 -0.69
CA LEU A 246 -0.30 31.16 -0.68
C LEU A 246 -1.05 30.55 -1.88
N VAL A 247 -0.49 30.56 -3.10
CA VAL A 247 -1.16 29.90 -4.25
C VAL A 247 -1.28 28.40 -4.03
N GLY A 248 -0.22 27.74 -3.53
CA GLY A 248 -0.27 26.30 -3.20
C GLY A 248 -1.30 25.98 -2.11
N ILE A 249 -1.43 26.84 -1.09
CA ILE A 249 -2.47 26.69 -0.06
C ILE A 249 -3.86 26.88 -0.67
N MET A 250 -4.07 27.88 -1.53
CA MET A 250 -5.36 28.11 -2.20
C MET A 250 -5.72 27.00 -3.20
N GLU A 251 -4.73 26.31 -3.78
CA GLU A 251 -4.93 25.06 -4.54
C GLU A 251 -5.36 23.90 -3.64
N HIS A 252 -4.75 23.74 -2.45
CA HIS A 252 -5.20 22.75 -1.48
C HIS A 252 -6.62 23.03 -0.93
N VAL A 253 -6.97 24.31 -0.73
CA VAL A 253 -8.34 24.72 -0.38
C VAL A 253 -9.32 24.40 -1.51
N ASP A 254 -8.91 24.52 -2.78
CA ASP A 254 -9.73 24.13 -3.93
C ASP A 254 -10.03 22.63 -3.91
N ASP A 255 -8.98 21.83 -3.78
CA ASP A 255 -9.03 20.37 -3.76
C ASP A 255 -9.82 19.83 -2.56
N ASP A 256 -9.66 20.41 -1.36
CA ASP A 256 -10.43 19.99 -0.19
C ASP A 256 -11.89 20.48 -0.27
N LEU A 257 -12.19 21.70 -0.74
CA LEU A 257 -13.57 22.17 -0.92
C LEU A 257 -14.30 21.33 -1.98
N ASP A 258 -13.66 21.00 -3.09
CA ASP A 258 -14.21 20.11 -4.13
C ASP A 258 -14.68 18.78 -3.53
N ARG A 259 -13.81 18.15 -2.72
CA ARG A 259 -14.09 16.89 -2.02
C ARG A 259 -15.12 17.05 -0.89
N ALA A 260 -15.19 18.20 -0.24
CA ALA A 260 -16.14 18.46 0.84
C ALA A 260 -17.61 18.46 0.35
N ARG A 261 -17.86 18.96 -0.88
CA ARG A 261 -19.19 19.01 -1.51
C ARG A 261 -19.85 17.65 -1.71
N ILE A 262 -19.06 16.58 -1.78
CA ILE A 262 -19.49 15.23 -2.16
C ILE A 262 -19.13 14.15 -1.11
N ALA A 263 -18.61 14.55 0.05
CA ALA A 263 -18.34 13.64 1.15
C ALA A 263 -19.62 13.40 1.96
N ALA A 264 -20.06 12.14 2.08
CA ALA A 264 -21.29 11.79 2.78
C ALA A 264 -21.09 11.30 4.22
N THR A 265 -19.91 10.75 4.55
CA THR A 265 -19.68 10.08 5.82
C THR A 265 -19.08 11.04 6.86
N PRO A 266 -19.61 11.11 8.10
CA PRO A 266 -19.16 12.08 9.09
C PRO A 266 -17.66 12.06 9.39
N THR A 267 -17.00 10.90 9.32
CA THR A 267 -15.55 10.77 9.54
C THR A 267 -14.73 11.42 8.43
N GLN A 268 -15.15 11.28 7.16
CA GLN A 268 -14.46 11.86 6.02
C GLN A 268 -14.77 13.36 5.89
N GLN A 269 -16.03 13.77 6.15
CA GLN A 269 -16.41 15.18 6.30
C GLN A 269 -15.58 15.86 7.40
N GLN A 270 -15.50 15.27 8.61
CA GLN A 270 -14.66 15.79 9.70
C GLN A 270 -13.19 15.90 9.30
N ARG A 271 -12.67 14.94 8.52
CA ARG A 271 -11.29 14.99 8.05
C ARG A 271 -11.07 16.16 7.09
N ILE A 272 -11.84 16.25 6.00
CA ILE A 272 -11.68 17.30 4.99
C ILE A 272 -11.88 18.69 5.61
N LEU A 273 -12.88 18.88 6.49
CA LEU A 273 -13.10 20.15 7.18
C LEU A 273 -12.00 20.51 8.19
N THR A 274 -11.27 19.52 8.72
CA THR A 274 -10.08 19.76 9.56
C THR A 274 -8.88 20.11 8.69
N ASP A 275 -8.69 19.41 7.57
CA ASP A 275 -7.63 19.67 6.59
C ASP A 275 -7.81 21.13 6.04
N LEU A 276 -9.02 21.52 5.64
CA LEU A 276 -9.40 22.91 5.28
C LEU A 276 -9.11 23.94 6.38
N LEU A 277 -9.48 23.65 7.62
CA LEU A 277 -9.26 24.57 8.73
C LEU A 277 -7.76 24.83 8.92
N VAL A 278 -6.91 23.82 8.77
CA VAL A 278 -5.44 24.01 8.77
C VAL A 278 -4.99 24.89 7.60
N GLN A 279 -5.46 24.63 6.37
CA GLN A 279 -5.08 25.45 5.21
C GLN A 279 -5.49 26.92 5.39
N THR A 280 -6.69 27.21 5.91
CA THR A 280 -7.12 28.60 6.16
C THR A 280 -6.22 29.33 7.16
N ARG A 281 -5.77 28.66 8.23
CA ARG A 281 -4.81 29.26 9.19
C ARG A 281 -3.40 29.42 8.62
N LEU A 282 -2.99 28.59 7.65
CA LEU A 282 -1.74 28.80 6.93
C LEU A 282 -1.83 29.99 5.96
N ALA A 283 -2.94 30.13 5.23
CA ALA A 283 -3.16 31.25 4.32
C ALA A 283 -3.30 32.60 5.06
N GLU A 284 -3.92 32.61 6.24
CA GLU A 284 -3.92 33.78 7.15
C GLU A 284 -2.48 34.21 7.50
N LEU A 285 -1.63 33.26 7.92
CA LEU A 285 -0.21 33.52 8.24
C LEU A 285 0.61 33.96 7.03
N ASP A 286 0.23 33.61 5.81
CA ASP A 286 0.91 34.07 4.59
C ASP A 286 0.44 35.48 4.19
N LEU A 287 -0.86 35.78 4.30
CA LEU A 287 -1.38 37.14 4.10
C LEU A 287 -0.73 38.14 5.07
N GLU A 288 -0.55 37.78 6.35
CA GLU A 288 0.15 38.61 7.35
C GLU A 288 1.62 38.92 7.00
N LYS A 289 2.29 38.08 6.19
CA LYS A 289 3.68 38.30 5.76
C LYS A 289 3.79 39.20 4.52
N LEU A 290 2.70 39.42 3.77
CA LEU A 290 2.76 40.18 2.53
C LEU A 290 2.84 41.69 2.82
N PRO A 291 3.71 42.45 2.12
CA PRO A 291 3.90 43.88 2.36
C PRO A 291 2.77 44.70 1.70
N MET A 292 1.57 44.61 2.24
CA MET A 292 0.35 45.27 1.75
C MET A 292 -0.28 46.15 2.84
N ASP A 293 -1.16 47.08 2.43
CA ASP A 293 -2.03 47.77 3.38
C ASP A 293 -3.26 46.93 3.74
N SER A 294 -3.88 47.25 4.88
CA SER A 294 -5.05 46.55 5.44
C SER A 294 -6.38 46.88 4.75
N GLU A 295 -6.35 47.50 3.57
CA GLU A 295 -7.52 47.65 2.70
C GLU A 295 -7.42 46.72 1.49
N THR A 296 -6.20 46.51 0.95
CA THR A 296 -5.90 45.66 -0.21
C THR A 296 -6.14 44.16 0.03
N ASP A 297 -5.82 43.63 1.22
CA ASP A 297 -5.99 42.20 1.56
C ASP A 297 -7.43 41.86 2.00
N LYS A 298 -8.12 42.85 2.56
CA LYS A 298 -9.25 42.73 3.49
C LYS A 298 -10.36 41.78 3.06
N ASN A 299 -10.78 41.83 1.79
CA ASN A 299 -11.86 40.98 1.30
C ASN A 299 -11.41 39.51 1.13
N VAL A 300 -10.13 39.27 0.79
CA VAL A 300 -9.52 37.93 0.74
C VAL A 300 -9.33 37.37 2.15
N THR A 301 -8.78 38.17 3.07
CA THR A 301 -8.65 37.82 4.49
C THR A 301 -10.02 37.49 5.12
N THR A 302 -11.07 38.22 4.74
CA THR A 302 -12.46 37.95 5.17
C THR A 302 -12.99 36.62 4.58
N PHE A 303 -12.74 36.34 3.30
CA PHE A 303 -13.13 35.07 2.68
C PHE A 303 -12.46 33.86 3.35
N ILE A 304 -11.15 33.93 3.62
CA ILE A 304 -10.41 32.83 4.26
C ILE A 304 -10.89 32.60 5.71
N ASN A 305 -11.07 33.68 6.49
CA ASN A 305 -11.70 33.60 7.81
C ASN A 305 -13.11 33.00 7.76
N ARG A 306 -13.87 33.26 6.68
CA ARG A 306 -15.22 32.72 6.46
C ARG A 306 -15.19 31.23 6.10
N VAL A 307 -14.25 30.75 5.27
CA VAL A 307 -14.03 29.32 5.04
C VAL A 307 -13.69 28.62 6.35
N GLY A 308 -12.72 29.14 7.12
CA GLY A 308 -12.31 28.58 8.42
C GLY A 308 -13.47 28.56 9.42
N GLY A 309 -14.20 29.66 9.54
CA GLY A 309 -15.38 29.76 10.41
C GLY A 309 -16.55 28.87 9.98
N VAL A 310 -16.72 28.58 8.68
CA VAL A 310 -17.68 27.58 8.19
C VAL A 310 -17.24 26.17 8.62
N CYS A 311 -15.96 25.84 8.42
CA CYS A 311 -15.39 24.56 8.85
C CYS A 311 -15.55 24.35 10.36
N GLU A 312 -15.26 25.36 11.19
CA GLU A 312 -15.45 25.29 12.66
C GLU A 312 -16.91 24.99 13.05
N ARG A 313 -17.91 25.61 12.38
CA ARG A 313 -19.34 25.35 12.64
C ARG A 313 -19.77 23.95 12.19
N MET A 314 -19.37 23.51 11.00
CA MET A 314 -19.69 22.17 10.47
C MET A 314 -19.02 21.08 11.31
N LEU A 315 -17.76 21.24 11.69
CA LEU A 315 -17.08 20.35 12.64
C LEU A 315 -17.79 20.31 14.00
N ALA A 316 -18.36 21.42 14.47
CA ALA A 316 -19.14 21.44 15.70
C ALA A 316 -20.46 20.66 15.59
N LYS A 317 -21.17 20.73 14.46
CA LYS A 317 -22.33 19.86 14.15
C LYS A 317 -21.92 18.39 14.18
N LEU A 318 -20.93 18.02 13.37
CA LEU A 318 -20.45 16.64 13.21
C LEU A 318 -19.92 16.03 14.51
N ARG A 319 -19.30 16.82 15.40
CA ARG A 319 -18.88 16.36 16.75
C ARG A 319 -20.03 16.07 17.71
N ARG A 320 -21.23 16.61 17.47
CA ARG A 320 -22.46 16.29 18.24
C ARG A 320 -23.21 15.08 17.68
N GLY A 321 -22.75 14.50 16.57
CA GLY A 321 -23.44 13.43 15.86
C GLY A 321 -24.55 13.92 14.92
N GLU A 322 -24.64 15.24 14.70
CA GLU A 322 -25.51 15.81 13.67
C GLU A 322 -24.89 15.60 12.28
N SER A 323 -25.74 15.52 11.26
CA SER A 323 -25.31 15.52 9.84
C SER A 323 -25.26 16.96 9.31
N LEU A 324 -24.55 17.17 8.19
CA LEU A 324 -24.62 18.42 7.44
C LEU A 324 -26.01 18.56 6.79
N SER A 325 -26.52 19.79 6.67
CA SER A 325 -27.77 20.09 5.96
C SER A 325 -27.50 20.45 4.49
N GLN A 326 -28.54 20.45 3.66
CA GLN A 326 -28.47 20.96 2.27
C GLN A 326 -28.02 22.43 2.21
N GLU A 327 -28.18 23.20 3.29
CA GLU A 327 -27.68 24.58 3.43
C GLU A 327 -26.17 24.63 3.78
N ASP A 328 -25.67 23.68 4.57
CA ASP A 328 -24.23 23.47 4.75
C ASP A 328 -23.59 23.09 3.38
N GLU A 329 -24.18 22.15 2.66
CA GLU A 329 -23.72 21.73 1.32
C GLU A 329 -23.73 22.88 0.30
N ALA A 330 -24.85 23.63 0.21
CA ALA A 330 -24.93 24.82 -0.63
C ALA A 330 -23.94 25.92 -0.22
N THR A 331 -23.48 25.94 1.04
CA THR A 331 -22.40 26.83 1.49
C THR A 331 -21.04 26.33 1.02
N LEU A 332 -20.74 25.03 1.11
CA LEU A 332 -19.52 24.44 0.55
C LEU A 332 -19.43 24.64 -0.97
N GLN A 333 -20.55 24.53 -1.69
CA GLN A 333 -20.64 24.84 -3.12
C GLN A 333 -20.20 26.28 -3.44
N ARG A 334 -20.76 27.28 -2.76
CA ARG A 334 -20.42 28.70 -2.96
C ARG A 334 -18.96 29.02 -2.62
N LEU A 335 -18.43 28.41 -1.56
CA LEU A 335 -17.03 28.56 -1.18
C LEU A 335 -16.10 27.95 -2.25
N TYR A 336 -16.43 26.77 -2.80
CA TYR A 336 -15.70 26.16 -3.90
C TYR A 336 -15.71 27.03 -5.16
N GLU A 337 -16.89 27.47 -5.62
CA GLU A 337 -17.02 28.33 -6.82
C GLU A 337 -16.19 29.62 -6.70
N THR A 338 -16.14 30.20 -5.50
CA THR A 338 -15.34 31.40 -5.19
C THR A 338 -13.84 31.08 -5.15
N ASN A 339 -13.43 30.01 -4.47
CA ASN A 339 -12.02 29.61 -4.40
C ASN A 339 -11.47 29.21 -5.77
N HIS A 340 -12.23 28.47 -6.56
CA HIS A 340 -11.87 28.05 -7.90
C HIS A 340 -11.71 29.26 -8.84
N SER A 341 -12.55 30.28 -8.66
CA SER A 341 -12.41 31.57 -9.35
C SER A 341 -11.17 32.35 -8.91
N ILE A 342 -10.81 32.31 -7.63
CA ILE A 342 -9.57 32.89 -7.08
C ILE A 342 -8.34 32.16 -7.65
N ARG A 343 -8.29 30.83 -7.60
CA ARG A 343 -7.19 30.04 -8.15
C ARG A 343 -7.03 30.25 -9.65
N GLY A 344 -8.13 30.21 -10.40
CA GLY A 344 -8.12 30.53 -11.84
C GLY A 344 -7.67 31.97 -12.16
N LYS A 345 -7.69 32.89 -11.18
CA LYS A 345 -7.06 34.21 -11.29
C LYS A 345 -5.59 34.19 -10.91
N LEU A 346 -5.21 33.54 -9.82
CA LEU A 346 -3.81 33.35 -9.41
C LEU A 346 -3.00 32.70 -10.54
N ASP A 347 -3.49 31.60 -11.12
CA ASP A 347 -2.92 30.93 -12.30
C ASP A 347 -2.78 31.89 -13.50
N GLU A 348 -3.79 32.74 -13.74
CA GLU A 348 -3.76 33.73 -14.82
C GLU A 348 -2.68 34.82 -14.58
N TYR A 349 -2.33 35.13 -13.34
CA TYR A 349 -1.35 36.17 -13.00
C TYR A 349 0.07 35.65 -12.80
N LEU A 350 0.29 34.51 -12.12
CA LEU A 350 1.62 33.92 -11.92
C LEU A 350 2.36 33.70 -13.25
N VAL A 351 1.67 33.17 -14.27
CA VAL A 351 2.21 32.91 -15.63
C VAL A 351 2.66 34.20 -16.36
N LYS A 352 2.34 35.38 -15.84
CA LYS A 352 2.73 36.69 -16.40
C LYS A 352 3.69 37.49 -15.51
N MET A 353 3.93 37.04 -14.28
CA MET A 353 4.56 37.87 -13.26
C MET A 353 6.09 37.88 -13.38
N THR A 354 6.72 39.01 -13.10
CA THR A 354 8.17 39.13 -12.97
C THR A 354 8.56 39.83 -11.67
N ASP A 355 9.81 39.65 -11.23
CA ASP A 355 10.42 40.36 -10.09
C ASP A 355 10.19 41.88 -10.15
N LYS A 356 10.12 42.44 -11.37
CA LYS A 356 9.89 43.88 -11.59
C LYS A 356 8.48 44.31 -11.22
N ASP A 357 7.48 43.44 -11.40
CA ASP A 357 6.09 43.74 -11.06
C ASP A 357 5.89 43.73 -9.54
N VAL A 358 6.47 42.74 -8.86
CA VAL A 358 6.52 42.67 -7.39
C VAL A 358 7.26 43.89 -6.83
N SER A 359 8.42 44.22 -7.40
CA SER A 359 9.24 45.33 -6.92
C SER A 359 8.65 46.71 -7.26
N MET A 360 7.81 46.82 -8.30
CA MET A 360 7.01 48.04 -8.54
C MET A 360 5.90 48.18 -7.50
N PHE A 361 5.22 47.09 -7.13
CA PHE A 361 4.22 47.11 -6.07
C PHE A 361 4.81 47.56 -4.73
N ILE A 362 5.89 46.91 -4.26
CA ILE A 362 6.56 47.24 -2.99
C ILE A 362 7.07 48.70 -2.96
N LYS A 363 7.33 49.31 -4.12
CA LYS A 363 7.83 50.70 -4.24
C LYS A 363 6.74 51.75 -4.41
N LYS A 364 5.49 51.37 -4.72
CA LYS A 364 4.46 52.32 -5.20
C LYS A 364 2.99 51.94 -5.00
N GLY A 365 2.66 50.68 -4.69
CA GLY A 365 1.31 50.13 -4.85
C GLY A 365 0.86 49.91 -6.30
N GLU A 366 1.76 50.07 -7.29
CA GLU A 366 1.45 49.98 -8.73
C GLU A 366 1.95 48.66 -9.36
N GLY A 367 1.22 48.13 -10.34
CA GLY A 367 1.70 47.07 -11.24
C GLY A 367 0.86 45.80 -11.24
N ALA A 368 1.34 44.75 -11.92
CA ALA A 368 0.55 43.53 -12.16
C ALA A 368 0.18 42.76 -10.87
N PHE A 369 0.87 42.98 -9.75
CA PHE A 369 0.48 42.45 -8.44
C PHE A 369 -0.75 43.18 -7.88
N ALA A 370 -0.81 44.52 -7.98
CA ALA A 370 -1.99 45.27 -7.60
C ALA A 370 -3.20 44.89 -8.47
N ASP A 371 -3.00 44.72 -9.79
CA ASP A 371 -4.05 44.22 -10.70
C ASP A 371 -4.52 42.80 -10.35
N MET A 372 -3.69 41.97 -9.72
CA MET A 372 -4.06 40.66 -9.18
C MET A 372 -4.93 40.82 -7.94
N TRP A 373 -4.45 41.54 -6.91
CA TRP A 373 -5.18 41.75 -5.65
C TRP A 373 -6.52 42.45 -5.87
N ASN A 374 -6.57 43.52 -6.66
CA ASN A 374 -7.80 44.21 -7.10
C ASN A 374 -8.76 43.33 -7.93
N GLY A 375 -8.32 42.13 -8.34
CA GLY A 375 -9.14 41.10 -8.97
C GLY A 375 -9.68 40.08 -7.97
N LEU A 376 -8.84 39.63 -7.02
CA LEU A 376 -9.23 38.73 -5.93
C LEU A 376 -10.21 39.41 -4.96
N GLU A 377 -9.96 40.69 -4.68
CA GLU A 377 -10.81 41.56 -3.85
C GLU A 377 -12.24 41.63 -4.38
N LYS A 378 -12.43 41.69 -5.71
CA LYS A 378 -13.77 41.79 -6.33
C LYS A 378 -14.54 40.47 -6.28
N LEU A 379 -13.87 39.35 -6.58
CA LEU A 379 -14.48 38.02 -6.44
C LEU A 379 -14.93 37.78 -4.99
N THR A 380 -14.09 38.13 -4.03
CA THR A 380 -14.40 37.97 -2.60
C THR A 380 -15.41 39.01 -2.10
N LEU A 381 -15.46 40.23 -2.65
CA LEU A 381 -16.48 41.23 -2.33
C LEU A 381 -17.90 40.82 -2.78
N GLU A 382 -18.03 40.14 -3.92
CA GLU A 382 -19.33 39.60 -4.37
C GLU A 382 -19.82 38.46 -3.45
N GLU A 383 -18.93 37.56 -3.04
CA GLU A 383 -19.21 36.51 -2.03
C GLU A 383 -19.56 37.13 -0.66
N ASN A 384 -18.75 38.09 -0.18
CA ASN A 384 -18.95 38.81 1.08
C ASN A 384 -20.24 39.67 1.10
N ARG A 385 -20.80 40.03 -0.06
CA ARG A 385 -22.12 40.68 -0.15
C ARG A 385 -23.26 39.68 -0.02
N ALA A 386 -23.19 38.52 -0.67
CA ALA A 386 -24.16 37.44 -0.48
C ALA A 386 -24.10 36.87 0.97
N ALA A 387 -22.94 36.96 1.61
CA ALA A 387 -22.71 36.58 3.00
C ALA A 387 -23.38 37.47 4.06
N LEU A 388 -23.97 38.61 3.69
CA LEU A 388 -24.37 39.63 4.67
C LEU A 388 -25.74 39.41 5.32
N GLU A 389 -26.57 38.52 4.78
CA GLU A 389 -27.93 38.25 5.26
C GLU A 389 -28.00 37.17 6.37
N ASP A 390 -26.90 36.47 6.69
CA ASP A 390 -26.83 35.46 7.76
C ASP A 390 -25.63 35.66 8.71
N LYS A 391 -25.92 35.86 10.01
CA LYS A 391 -25.01 36.05 11.16
C LYS A 391 -25.85 35.97 12.45
N MET A 392 -25.41 35.44 13.60
CA MET A 392 -24.08 35.17 14.19
C MET A 392 -24.08 33.76 14.88
N GLN A 393 -23.02 33.15 15.45
CA GLN A 393 -21.99 33.62 16.41
C GLN A 393 -20.81 32.58 16.51
N GLY A 394 -19.72 32.88 17.25
CA GLY A 394 -18.48 32.06 17.37
C GLY A 394 -18.50 30.95 18.45
N ALA A 395 -17.39 30.33 18.88
CA ALA A 395 -15.95 30.47 18.57
C ALA A 395 -15.17 29.14 18.84
N GLY A 396 -13.89 29.02 18.42
CA GLY A 396 -13.14 27.75 18.33
C GLY A 396 -11.97 27.47 19.31
N MET A 397 -11.21 26.38 19.07
CA MET A 397 -9.97 25.97 19.78
C MET A 397 -9.18 24.90 18.97
N GLN A 398 -7.83 24.83 19.11
CA GLN A 398 -6.93 23.93 18.35
C GLN A 398 -6.40 22.71 19.14
N PRO A 399 -6.02 21.61 18.44
CA PRO A 399 -4.98 20.67 18.92
C PRO A 399 -3.91 20.28 17.87
N LYS A 400 -2.69 19.96 18.31
CA LYS A 400 -1.58 19.45 17.47
C LYS A 400 -1.62 17.92 17.28
N MET A 401 -0.96 17.43 16.22
CA MET A 401 -0.55 16.02 16.07
C MET A 401 0.98 15.89 15.95
N GLN A 402 1.51 14.71 16.28
CA GLN A 402 2.91 14.30 16.08
C GLN A 402 3.00 13.16 15.04
N ALA A 403 4.20 12.91 14.50
CA ALA A 403 4.49 11.83 13.55
C ALA A 403 5.19 10.63 14.23
N PRO A 404 5.15 9.41 13.65
CA PRO A 404 5.81 8.21 14.19
C PRO A 404 7.27 8.05 13.73
N GLU A 405 7.99 7.15 14.39
CA GLU A 405 9.44 6.90 14.24
C GLU A 405 9.81 5.99 13.04
N GLU A 406 11.10 6.03 12.68
CA GLU A 406 11.72 5.17 11.66
C GLU A 406 12.06 3.76 12.20
N ASN A 407 12.38 2.83 11.29
CA ASN A 407 13.02 1.56 11.63
C ASN A 407 14.12 1.23 10.61
N GLN A 408 15.14 0.47 11.01
CA GLN A 408 16.43 0.42 10.31
C GLN A 408 16.50 -0.70 9.27
N GLY A 409 17.07 -0.39 8.10
CA GLY A 409 17.38 -1.34 7.04
C GLY A 409 18.56 -2.26 7.36
N GLY A 410 18.56 -3.47 6.78
CA GLY A 410 19.65 -4.44 6.94
C GLY A 410 20.84 -4.19 6.01
N SER A 411 21.98 -4.82 6.30
CA SER A 411 23.19 -4.76 5.48
C SER A 411 23.00 -5.38 4.09
N PRO A 412 23.57 -4.78 3.01
CA PRO A 412 23.46 -5.29 1.64
C PRO A 412 24.10 -6.68 1.47
N LYS A 413 23.72 -7.39 0.39
CA LYS A 413 24.19 -8.75 0.06
C LYS A 413 24.90 -8.85 -1.28
N LEU A 414 24.49 -8.04 -2.26
CA LEU A 414 25.15 -7.89 -3.54
C LEU A 414 26.32 -6.91 -3.43
N ASP A 415 27.26 -6.97 -4.38
CA ASP A 415 28.28 -5.94 -4.57
C ASP A 415 27.96 -5.02 -5.77
N THR A 416 28.70 -3.91 -5.90
CA THR A 416 28.46 -2.90 -6.94
C THR A 416 28.72 -3.42 -8.36
N ALA A 417 29.65 -4.35 -8.54
CA ALA A 417 29.94 -4.93 -9.86
C ALA A 417 28.83 -5.90 -10.30
N GLN A 418 28.23 -6.63 -9.34
CA GLN A 418 27.03 -7.43 -9.58
C GLN A 418 25.85 -6.55 -10.01
N ALA A 419 25.63 -5.40 -9.36
CA ALA A 419 24.61 -4.43 -9.76
C ALA A 419 24.84 -3.86 -11.17
N GLU A 420 26.08 -3.55 -11.55
CA GLU A 420 26.44 -3.12 -12.91
C GLU A 420 26.19 -4.22 -13.96
N GLU A 421 26.44 -5.50 -13.63
CA GLU A 421 26.13 -6.64 -14.50
C GLU A 421 24.62 -6.91 -14.62
N ILE A 422 23.86 -6.65 -13.55
CA ILE A 422 22.39 -6.70 -13.54
C ILE A 422 21.82 -5.62 -14.46
N CYS A 423 22.30 -4.37 -14.39
CA CYS A 423 21.88 -3.30 -15.31
C CYS A 423 22.14 -3.66 -16.77
N LYS A 424 23.30 -4.25 -17.12
CA LYS A 424 23.58 -4.71 -18.49
C LYS A 424 22.52 -5.70 -19.01
N ARG A 425 21.97 -6.56 -18.15
CA ARG A 425 20.87 -7.48 -18.53
C ARG A 425 19.52 -6.79 -18.68
N TYR A 426 19.18 -5.83 -17.82
CA TYR A 426 17.92 -5.09 -17.95
C TYR A 426 17.89 -4.14 -19.14
N PHE A 427 19.05 -3.59 -19.53
CA PHE A 427 19.16 -2.51 -20.52
C PHE A 427 19.90 -2.90 -21.82
N ASP A 428 20.07 -4.19 -22.10
CA ASP A 428 20.66 -4.73 -23.34
C ASP A 428 20.09 -4.07 -24.62
N GLY A 429 18.77 -3.86 -24.66
CA GLY A 429 18.06 -3.20 -25.77
C GLY A 429 18.17 -1.67 -25.83
N TYR A 430 18.98 -1.03 -24.98
CA TYR A 430 19.19 0.44 -24.93
C TYR A 430 20.58 0.87 -25.41
N HIS A 431 21.41 -0.07 -25.89
CA HIS A 431 22.76 0.20 -26.42
C HIS A 431 23.72 0.90 -25.42
N VAL A 432 23.49 0.72 -24.12
CA VAL A 432 24.35 1.24 -23.05
C VAL A 432 25.52 0.28 -22.83
N ALA A 433 26.69 0.61 -23.40
CA ALA A 433 27.85 -0.29 -23.41
C ALA A 433 28.50 -0.51 -22.03
N GLN A 434 28.39 0.47 -21.13
CA GLN A 434 28.95 0.41 -19.77
C GLN A 434 27.99 1.04 -18.76
N PHE A 435 27.94 0.43 -17.58
CA PHE A 435 27.24 0.90 -16.39
C PHE A 435 28.25 1.05 -15.26
N GLN A 436 28.04 2.06 -14.41
CA GLN A 436 28.86 2.36 -13.24
C GLN A 436 27.94 2.65 -12.04
N CYS A 437 28.23 2.04 -10.90
CA CYS A 437 27.61 2.40 -9.63
C CYS A 437 28.17 3.74 -9.10
N VAL A 438 27.28 4.70 -8.83
CA VAL A 438 27.61 6.07 -8.41
C VAL A 438 27.17 6.43 -6.99
N GLY A 439 26.43 5.55 -6.31
CA GLY A 439 26.08 5.70 -4.90
C GLY A 439 25.08 4.65 -4.42
N GLU A 440 24.57 4.85 -3.22
CA GLU A 440 23.52 4.03 -2.61
C GLU A 440 22.33 4.92 -2.21
N THR A 441 21.11 4.38 -2.31
CA THR A 441 19.87 4.99 -1.84
C THR A 441 19.27 4.12 -0.72
N LEU A 442 19.10 4.71 0.47
CA LEU A 442 18.44 4.09 1.60
C LEU A 442 16.98 4.57 1.68
N GLY A 443 16.05 3.71 1.28
CA GLY A 443 14.61 3.92 1.49
C GLY A 443 14.15 3.35 2.83
N GLN A 444 12.96 3.74 3.30
CA GLN A 444 12.43 3.32 4.61
C GLN A 444 12.20 1.80 4.77
N SER A 445 12.32 1.01 3.70
CA SER A 445 12.27 -0.46 3.77
C SER A 445 13.03 -1.18 2.66
N TYR A 446 14.00 -0.50 2.01
CA TYR A 446 14.83 -1.07 0.94
C TYR A 446 16.17 -0.32 0.86
N ALA A 447 17.19 -0.96 0.27
CA ALA A 447 18.48 -0.35 -0.01
C ALA A 447 18.82 -0.62 -1.47
N ALA A 448 19.24 0.41 -2.21
CA ALA A 448 19.45 0.32 -3.65
C ALA A 448 20.82 0.85 -4.08
N TYR A 449 21.45 0.20 -5.06
CA TYR A 449 22.56 0.74 -5.81
C TYR A 449 22.06 1.71 -6.88
N ASN A 450 22.59 2.93 -6.85
CA ASN A 450 22.36 3.95 -7.87
C ASN A 450 23.35 3.71 -9.00
N VAL A 451 22.89 3.21 -10.14
CA VAL A 451 23.72 2.82 -11.28
C VAL A 451 23.39 3.72 -12.47
N GLN A 452 24.41 4.26 -13.13
CA GLN A 452 24.25 5.06 -14.34
C GLN A 452 25.02 4.47 -15.53
N GLY A 453 24.57 4.75 -16.74
CA GLY A 453 25.27 4.44 -17.98
C GLY A 453 24.88 5.39 -19.11
N TYR A 454 25.61 5.32 -20.21
CA TYR A 454 25.37 6.17 -21.39
C TYR A 454 25.28 5.33 -22.66
N ASP A 455 24.37 5.70 -23.56
CA ASP A 455 24.30 5.14 -24.92
C ASP A 455 25.37 5.75 -25.85
N GLU A 456 25.42 5.27 -27.10
CA GLU A 456 26.35 5.76 -28.13
C GLU A 456 26.17 7.26 -28.49
N ALA A 457 25.04 7.87 -28.14
CA ALA A 457 24.75 9.29 -28.36
C ALA A 457 25.07 10.17 -27.13
N GLY A 458 25.50 9.57 -26.01
CA GLY A 458 25.75 10.26 -24.75
C GLY A 458 24.50 10.49 -23.91
N THR A 459 23.39 9.80 -24.21
CA THR A 459 22.15 9.87 -23.43
C THR A 459 22.31 9.12 -22.11
N LEU A 460 21.99 9.76 -20.99
CA LEU A 460 21.99 9.16 -19.66
C LEU A 460 20.84 8.14 -19.49
N LEU A 461 21.18 6.96 -18.96
CA LEU A 461 20.25 6.05 -18.30
C LEU A 461 20.65 5.94 -16.82
N PHE A 462 19.72 6.21 -15.91
CA PHE A 462 19.88 6.07 -14.46
C PHE A 462 18.95 4.99 -13.92
N ALA A 463 19.42 4.14 -13.01
CA ALA A 463 18.64 3.05 -12.42
C ALA A 463 18.94 2.85 -10.92
N GLU A 464 17.93 2.37 -10.18
CA GLU A 464 18.01 1.90 -8.80
C GLU A 464 17.80 0.38 -8.78
N ILE A 465 18.80 -0.37 -8.28
CA ILE A 465 18.80 -1.84 -8.20
C ILE A 465 18.85 -2.26 -6.72
N ASP A 466 17.96 -3.14 -6.24
CA ASP A 466 17.97 -3.53 -4.82
C ASP A 466 19.24 -4.31 -4.43
N CYS A 467 19.84 -3.96 -3.30
CA CYS A 467 21.11 -4.54 -2.82
C CYS A 467 20.99 -5.97 -2.23
N ASN A 468 19.81 -6.58 -2.21
CA ASN A 468 19.56 -7.92 -1.65
C ASN A 468 19.48 -9.02 -2.71
N ASP A 469 18.71 -8.78 -3.77
CA ASP A 469 18.32 -9.75 -4.80
C ASP A 469 18.45 -9.20 -6.23
N GLY A 470 18.64 -7.89 -6.38
CA GLY A 470 18.96 -7.27 -7.66
C GLY A 470 17.74 -6.88 -8.49
N GLU A 471 16.55 -6.82 -7.88
CA GLU A 471 15.35 -6.37 -8.58
C GLU A 471 15.45 -4.88 -8.97
N LEU A 472 14.95 -4.54 -10.15
CA LEU A 472 14.89 -3.17 -10.66
C LEU A 472 13.81 -2.39 -9.91
N ILE A 473 14.20 -1.36 -9.15
CA ILE A 473 13.29 -0.53 -8.35
C ILE A 473 12.77 0.66 -9.18
N ARG A 474 13.68 1.35 -9.87
CA ARG A 474 13.42 2.50 -10.73
C ARG A 474 14.40 2.51 -11.90
N PHE A 475 13.99 3.04 -13.05
CA PHE A 475 14.94 3.67 -13.98
C PHE A 475 14.31 4.87 -14.69
N ASP A 476 15.16 5.77 -15.16
CA ASP A 476 14.83 6.86 -16.07
C ASP A 476 15.88 6.91 -17.19
N TYR A 477 15.43 6.96 -18.44
CA TYR A 477 16.26 7.06 -19.64
C TYR A 477 15.96 8.38 -20.34
N TYR A 478 16.90 9.33 -20.24
CA TYR A 478 16.69 10.75 -20.59
C TYR A 478 16.73 11.04 -22.10
N ALA A 479 16.36 10.06 -22.93
CA ALA A 479 16.29 10.19 -24.38
C ALA A 479 15.07 11.03 -24.78
N PRO A 480 15.24 12.25 -25.35
CA PRO A 480 14.11 13.12 -25.68
C PRO A 480 13.14 12.43 -26.64
N CYS A 481 11.84 12.68 -26.46
CA CYS A 481 10.77 12.16 -27.31
C CYS A 481 10.11 13.34 -28.04
N SER A 482 10.09 13.33 -29.37
CA SER A 482 9.80 14.54 -30.17
C SER A 482 8.63 14.43 -31.15
N GLU A 483 8.26 13.21 -31.56
CA GLU A 483 7.13 12.96 -32.47
C GLU A 483 6.16 11.90 -31.93
N GLU A 484 4.88 12.00 -32.27
CA GLU A 484 3.86 11.00 -31.93
C GLU A 484 3.74 9.96 -33.05
N LYS A 485 4.54 8.90 -32.98
CA LYS A 485 4.52 7.78 -33.95
C LYS A 485 3.64 6.61 -33.48
N PHE A 486 3.45 6.45 -32.17
CA PHE A 486 2.60 5.45 -31.54
C PHE A 486 1.40 6.12 -30.87
N ASP A 487 0.20 5.55 -31.08
CA ASP A 487 -0.98 5.89 -30.29
C ASP A 487 -0.86 5.37 -28.85
N ILE A 488 -1.76 5.85 -27.99
CA ILE A 488 -1.78 5.52 -26.57
C ILE A 488 -2.06 4.04 -26.29
N GLN A 489 -2.76 3.35 -27.18
CA GLN A 489 -3.16 1.95 -27.02
C GLN A 489 -1.96 1.03 -27.27
N ASN A 490 -1.17 1.34 -28.29
CA ASN A 490 0.11 0.70 -28.57
C ASN A 490 1.14 1.01 -27.48
N ALA A 491 1.20 2.26 -26.98
CA ALA A 491 2.04 2.62 -25.84
C ALA A 491 1.66 1.85 -24.54
N GLU A 492 0.37 1.65 -24.26
CA GLU A 492 -0.09 0.83 -23.12
C GLU A 492 0.35 -0.63 -23.29
N THR A 493 0.25 -1.16 -24.51
CA THR A 493 0.67 -2.53 -24.85
C THR A 493 2.18 -2.71 -24.70
N ILE A 494 2.98 -1.70 -25.06
CA ILE A 494 4.44 -1.67 -24.83
C ILE A 494 4.74 -1.71 -23.32
N ALA A 495 4.04 -0.90 -22.51
CA ALA A 495 4.21 -0.90 -21.06
C ALA A 495 3.81 -2.24 -20.41
N GLN A 496 2.67 -2.83 -20.82
CA GLN A 496 2.25 -4.16 -20.37
C GLN A 496 3.29 -5.25 -20.71
N ASN A 497 3.80 -5.26 -21.94
CA ASN A 497 4.84 -6.21 -22.36
C ASN A 497 6.16 -6.01 -21.62
N PHE A 498 6.48 -4.79 -21.16
CA PHE A 498 7.65 -4.54 -20.31
C PHE A 498 7.45 -5.10 -18.89
N LEU A 499 6.26 -4.91 -18.31
CA LEU A 499 5.91 -5.48 -17.00
C LEU A 499 5.89 -7.01 -17.01
N GLU A 500 5.29 -7.65 -18.02
CA GLU A 500 5.29 -9.13 -18.14
C GLU A 500 6.74 -9.67 -18.30
N LYS A 501 7.65 -8.96 -18.99
CA LYS A 501 9.07 -9.34 -19.08
C LYS A 501 9.85 -9.25 -17.76
N LEU A 502 9.51 -8.28 -16.91
CA LEU A 502 10.10 -8.13 -15.57
C LEU A 502 9.46 -9.05 -14.52
N GLY A 503 8.41 -9.81 -14.86
CA GLY A 503 7.74 -10.76 -13.96
C GLY A 503 6.55 -10.19 -13.18
N TYR A 504 6.13 -8.94 -13.43
CA TYR A 504 4.93 -8.36 -12.84
C TYR A 504 3.65 -8.90 -13.53
N GLU A 505 3.29 -10.15 -13.23
CA GLU A 505 2.04 -10.78 -13.71
C GLU A 505 0.78 -10.14 -13.12
N ASP A 506 -0.35 -10.26 -13.84
CA ASP A 506 -1.70 -9.83 -13.42
C ASP A 506 -1.81 -8.34 -12.99
N MET A 507 -1.10 -7.46 -13.70
CA MET A 507 -1.17 -6.00 -13.55
C MET A 507 -2.21 -5.36 -14.48
N THR A 508 -3.03 -4.43 -13.97
CA THR A 508 -4.04 -3.66 -14.73
C THR A 508 -3.70 -2.17 -14.77
N ALA A 509 -3.82 -1.51 -15.93
CA ALA A 509 -3.68 -0.05 -16.04
C ALA A 509 -4.85 0.68 -15.35
N VAL A 510 -4.58 1.37 -14.23
CA VAL A 510 -5.57 2.18 -13.52
C VAL A 510 -5.58 3.64 -13.97
N ARG A 511 -4.48 4.18 -14.48
CA ARG A 511 -4.37 5.55 -14.99
C ARG A 511 -3.46 5.62 -16.22
N THR A 512 -3.83 6.47 -17.17
CA THR A 512 -3.05 6.77 -18.39
C THR A 512 -3.07 8.27 -18.66
N ARG A 513 -1.92 8.93 -18.51
CA ARG A 513 -1.71 10.37 -18.71
C ARG A 513 -0.83 10.60 -19.93
N GLU A 514 -1.20 11.55 -20.78
CA GLU A 514 -0.44 11.92 -21.98
C GLU A 514 0.25 13.26 -21.76
N ASN A 515 1.58 13.21 -21.68
CA ASN A 515 2.47 14.34 -21.46
C ASN A 515 3.13 14.72 -22.79
N GLY A 516 2.28 14.99 -23.80
CA GLY A 516 2.67 15.17 -25.19
C GLY A 516 3.18 13.87 -25.80
N THR A 517 4.47 13.83 -26.13
CA THR A 517 5.17 12.72 -26.76
C THR A 517 5.50 11.57 -25.81
N ASP A 518 5.43 11.78 -24.49
CA ASP A 518 5.48 10.70 -23.49
C ASP A 518 4.07 10.27 -23.05
N ALA A 519 3.89 8.97 -22.82
CA ALA A 519 2.72 8.38 -22.17
C ALA A 519 3.11 7.81 -20.79
N ASP A 520 2.50 8.31 -19.72
CA ASP A 520 2.70 7.88 -18.34
C ASP A 520 1.54 6.98 -17.87
N PHE A 521 1.85 5.74 -17.55
CA PHE A 521 0.91 4.72 -17.09
C PHE A 521 1.10 4.40 -15.60
N THR A 522 0.00 4.27 -14.87
CA THR A 522 -0.02 3.64 -13.55
C THR A 522 -0.69 2.28 -13.66
N PHE A 523 0.07 1.23 -13.37
CA PHE A 523 -0.39 -0.13 -13.24
C PHE A 523 -0.55 -0.51 -11.77
N VAL A 524 -1.55 -1.34 -11.48
CA VAL A 524 -1.80 -1.88 -10.14
C VAL A 524 -2.14 -3.36 -10.26
N TYR A 525 -1.65 -4.17 -9.32
CA TYR A 525 -1.93 -5.61 -9.25
C TYR A 525 -3.45 -5.88 -9.10
N GLU A 526 -4.02 -6.74 -9.94
CA GLU A 526 -5.42 -7.15 -9.92
C GLU A 526 -5.57 -8.68 -9.94
N THR A 527 -5.81 -9.29 -8.77
CA THR A 527 -6.23 -10.70 -8.69
C THR A 527 -7.69 -10.83 -8.29
N ASP A 528 -8.34 -11.85 -8.85
CA ASP A 528 -9.73 -12.23 -8.59
C ASP A 528 -10.82 -11.17 -8.89
N GLY A 529 -10.44 -10.05 -9.50
CA GLY A 529 -11.29 -8.88 -9.74
C GLY A 529 -11.19 -7.82 -8.63
N VAL A 530 -10.13 -7.88 -7.81
CA VAL A 530 -9.81 -6.95 -6.73
C VAL A 530 -8.50 -6.23 -7.04
N VAL A 531 -8.51 -4.90 -6.98
CA VAL A 531 -7.34 -4.06 -7.29
C VAL A 531 -6.61 -3.65 -6.02
N TYR A 532 -5.30 -3.92 -5.95
CA TYR A 532 -4.48 -3.71 -4.76
C TYR A 532 -3.62 -2.45 -4.90
N TYR A 533 -4.18 -1.27 -4.67
CA TYR A 533 -3.48 0.02 -4.82
C TYR A 533 -2.12 0.18 -4.09
N PRO A 534 -1.81 -0.51 -2.96
CA PRO A 534 -0.44 -0.56 -2.44
C PRO A 534 0.58 -1.09 -3.47
N ASP A 535 0.18 -2.05 -4.30
CA ASP A 535 1.00 -2.75 -5.29
C ASP A 535 1.01 -1.98 -6.63
N THR A 536 1.41 -0.71 -6.57
CA THR A 536 1.50 0.17 -7.73
C THR A 536 2.85 0.05 -8.43
N VAL A 537 2.85 -0.04 -9.76
CA VAL A 537 4.01 0.20 -10.63
C VAL A 537 3.69 1.34 -11.59
N ARG A 538 4.66 2.22 -11.89
CA ARG A 538 4.53 3.27 -12.91
C ARG A 538 5.46 2.96 -14.08
N VAL A 539 5.02 3.26 -15.30
CA VAL A 539 5.77 3.04 -16.54
C VAL A 539 5.55 4.24 -17.47
N LYS A 540 6.62 4.82 -17.99
CA LYS A 540 6.60 5.86 -19.01
C LYS A 540 7.05 5.28 -20.35
N VAL A 541 6.34 5.58 -21.43
CA VAL A 541 6.67 5.16 -22.79
C VAL A 541 6.81 6.36 -23.70
N CYS A 542 7.97 6.49 -24.37
CA CYS A 542 8.15 7.47 -25.43
C CYS A 542 7.38 7.03 -26.68
N ARG A 543 6.36 7.80 -27.05
CA ARG A 543 5.46 7.55 -28.20
C ARG A 543 6.11 7.81 -29.55
N GLU A 544 7.38 8.22 -29.59
CA GLU A 544 8.15 8.28 -30.83
C GLU A 544 8.79 6.93 -31.15
N ARG A 545 9.58 6.39 -30.21
CA ARG A 545 10.40 5.19 -30.43
C ARG A 545 9.69 3.89 -30.05
N GLY A 546 8.58 3.97 -29.29
CA GLY A 546 7.90 2.79 -28.76
C GLY A 546 8.71 2.06 -27.68
N VAL A 547 9.53 2.80 -26.93
CA VAL A 547 10.39 2.27 -25.86
C VAL A 547 9.98 2.85 -24.52
N VAL A 548 10.22 2.11 -23.44
CA VAL A 548 10.03 2.59 -22.07
C VAL A 548 11.14 3.59 -21.76
N THR A 549 10.78 4.79 -21.31
CA THR A 549 11.71 5.86 -20.93
C THR A 549 11.76 6.11 -19.42
N GLY A 550 10.90 5.48 -18.65
CA GLY A 550 10.97 5.47 -17.19
C GLY A 550 10.10 4.40 -16.56
N PHE A 551 10.44 3.99 -15.34
CA PHE A 551 9.75 2.93 -14.61
C PHE A 551 9.98 3.11 -13.10
N ASP A 552 8.97 2.84 -12.28
CA ASP A 552 9.07 2.87 -10.82
C ASP A 552 8.14 1.82 -10.21
N ALA A 553 8.73 0.73 -9.71
CA ALA A 553 8.06 -0.34 -8.98
C ALA A 553 8.25 -0.23 -7.45
N SER A 554 8.85 0.85 -6.95
CA SER A 554 9.16 1.04 -5.52
C SER A 554 7.97 0.73 -4.60
N LYS A 555 6.75 1.16 -4.97
CA LYS A 555 5.52 0.85 -4.22
C LYS A 555 5.17 -0.64 -4.26
N TYR A 556 5.26 -1.29 -5.42
CA TYR A 556 5.05 -2.74 -5.53
C TYR A 556 6.05 -3.51 -4.67
N LEU A 557 7.36 -3.25 -4.80
CA LEU A 557 8.40 -3.96 -4.05
C LEU A 557 8.27 -3.80 -2.53
N GLN A 558 7.83 -2.62 -2.05
CA GLN A 558 7.60 -2.35 -0.62
C GLN A 558 6.32 -2.99 -0.03
N ASN A 559 5.31 -3.32 -0.85
CA ASN A 559 3.96 -3.67 -0.35
C ASN A 559 3.43 -5.01 -0.87
N HIS A 560 3.93 -5.50 -2.01
CA HIS A 560 3.40 -6.71 -2.63
C HIS A 560 3.68 -7.92 -1.75
N THR A 561 2.61 -8.64 -1.41
CA THR A 561 2.68 -9.80 -0.56
C THR A 561 1.55 -10.77 -0.84
N ARG A 562 1.73 -12.02 -0.42
CA ARG A 562 0.73 -13.07 -0.59
C ARG A 562 -0.42 -12.92 0.40
N ARG A 563 -1.32 -11.99 0.09
CA ARG A 563 -2.53 -11.69 0.87
C ARG A 563 -3.50 -12.88 0.93
N THR A 564 -4.34 -12.87 1.97
CA THR A 564 -5.49 -13.79 2.10
C THR A 564 -6.73 -13.20 1.40
N GLU A 565 -7.79 -13.99 1.29
CA GLU A 565 -9.07 -13.57 0.71
C GLU A 565 -9.60 -12.28 1.39
N VAL A 566 -9.90 -11.26 0.57
CA VAL A 566 -10.32 -9.93 1.02
C VAL A 566 -11.72 -10.02 1.62
N LYS A 567 -11.81 -9.77 2.93
CA LYS A 567 -13.07 -9.87 3.68
C LYS A 567 -13.87 -8.57 3.58
N THR A 568 -15.14 -8.71 3.23
CA THR A 568 -16.14 -7.65 3.31
C THR A 568 -17.19 -8.01 4.37
N GLN A 569 -17.94 -7.02 4.84
CA GLN A 569 -19.15 -7.22 5.65
C GLN A 569 -20.38 -6.54 5.02
N LEU A 570 -20.16 -5.46 4.27
CA LEU A 570 -21.18 -4.84 3.41
C LEU A 570 -21.12 -5.43 2.00
N THR A 571 -22.26 -5.49 1.32
CA THR A 571 -22.27 -5.63 -0.14
C THR A 571 -21.86 -4.32 -0.80
N MET A 572 -21.52 -4.38 -2.09
CA MET A 572 -21.26 -3.18 -2.89
C MET A 572 -22.49 -2.25 -2.94
N GLN A 573 -23.71 -2.80 -2.87
CA GLN A 573 -24.95 -2.02 -2.88
C GLN A 573 -25.17 -1.28 -1.55
N ASP A 574 -24.89 -1.92 -0.41
CA ASP A 574 -24.98 -1.28 0.92
C ASP A 574 -23.91 -0.18 1.12
N ALA A 575 -22.77 -0.30 0.43
CA ALA A 575 -21.74 0.73 0.40
C ALA A 575 -22.08 1.87 -0.58
N GLN A 576 -22.70 1.55 -1.73
CA GLN A 576 -23.17 2.54 -2.70
C GLN A 576 -24.29 3.41 -2.11
N ALA A 577 -25.19 2.83 -1.32
CA ALA A 577 -26.27 3.53 -0.62
C ALA A 577 -25.80 4.44 0.54
N LYS A 578 -24.49 4.61 0.74
CA LYS A 578 -23.86 5.53 1.70
C LYS A 578 -23.09 6.67 1.01
N LEU A 579 -23.06 6.72 -0.31
CA LEU A 579 -22.49 7.82 -1.08
C LEU A 579 -23.41 9.04 -1.03
N HIS A 580 -22.87 10.21 -1.37
CA HIS A 580 -23.64 11.46 -1.46
C HIS A 580 -24.77 11.34 -2.50
N GLU A 581 -25.96 11.85 -2.19
CA GLU A 581 -27.15 11.68 -3.03
C GLU A 581 -27.02 12.31 -4.43
N GLY A 582 -26.11 13.27 -4.61
CA GLY A 582 -25.78 13.88 -5.91
C GLY A 582 -24.80 13.07 -6.78
N LEU A 583 -24.19 11.99 -6.27
CA LEU A 583 -23.21 11.19 -7.02
C LEU A 583 -23.90 10.15 -7.92
N ALA A 584 -23.89 10.38 -9.23
CA ALA A 584 -24.30 9.38 -10.21
C ALA A 584 -23.17 8.35 -10.42
N VAL A 585 -23.39 7.11 -10.00
CA VAL A 585 -22.37 6.04 -10.01
C VAL A 585 -22.32 5.36 -11.38
N GLU A 586 -21.18 5.47 -12.07
CA GLU A 586 -20.94 4.83 -13.37
C GLU A 586 -20.53 3.35 -13.22
N PHE A 587 -19.74 3.04 -12.18
CA PHE A 587 -19.15 1.71 -12.00
C PHE A 587 -18.63 1.54 -10.56
N GLY A 588 -18.64 0.30 -10.06
CA GLY A 588 -18.01 -0.09 -8.80
C GLY A 588 -17.22 -1.40 -8.89
N ARG A 589 -16.11 -1.51 -8.14
CA ARG A 589 -15.38 -2.78 -7.89
C ARG A 589 -14.86 -2.86 -6.47
N LEU A 590 -14.42 -4.05 -6.05
CA LEU A 590 -13.66 -4.22 -4.81
C LEU A 590 -12.18 -3.86 -5.05
N ALA A 591 -11.57 -3.24 -4.06
CA ALA A 591 -10.18 -2.80 -4.05
C ALA A 591 -9.59 -2.96 -2.64
N VAL A 592 -8.27 -2.83 -2.54
CA VAL A 592 -7.52 -2.70 -1.29
C VAL A 592 -6.72 -1.40 -1.36
N VAL A 593 -6.82 -0.57 -0.33
CA VAL A 593 -6.18 0.75 -0.24
C VAL A 593 -5.38 0.90 1.04
N LYS A 594 -4.26 1.62 1.00
CA LYS A 594 -3.41 1.88 2.18
C LYS A 594 -3.98 3.07 2.98
N SER A 595 -4.20 2.87 4.27
CA SER A 595 -4.64 3.91 5.22
C SER A 595 -3.61 4.13 6.33
N LYS A 596 -3.79 5.15 7.16
CA LYS A 596 -2.96 5.38 8.37
C LYS A 596 -2.99 4.20 9.38
N ARG A 597 -3.93 3.24 9.24
CA ARG A 597 -4.04 2.02 10.06
C ARG A 597 -3.62 0.74 9.30
N GLY A 598 -2.95 0.87 8.16
CA GLY A 598 -2.62 -0.24 7.26
C GLY A 598 -3.64 -0.42 6.12
N GLU A 599 -3.61 -1.56 5.45
CA GLU A 599 -4.51 -1.87 4.33
C GLU A 599 -5.97 -2.02 4.79
N ARG A 600 -6.90 -1.40 4.06
CA ARG A 600 -8.36 -1.58 4.23
C ARG A 600 -8.96 -2.13 2.94
N ALA A 601 -9.93 -3.04 3.07
CA ALA A 601 -10.79 -3.48 1.96
C ALA A 601 -11.79 -2.35 1.66
N ALA A 602 -11.94 -1.97 0.40
CA ALA A 602 -12.78 -0.84 -0.01
C ALA A 602 -13.53 -1.15 -1.31
N TYR A 603 -14.75 -0.67 -1.45
CA TYR A 603 -15.38 -0.53 -2.75
C TYR A 603 -14.91 0.80 -3.38
N GLU A 604 -14.31 0.70 -4.56
CA GLU A 604 -13.97 1.85 -5.41
C GLU A 604 -15.16 2.09 -6.35
N PHE A 605 -15.73 3.29 -6.28
CA PHE A 605 -16.80 3.76 -7.15
C PHE A 605 -16.28 4.88 -8.05
N LEU A 606 -16.51 4.76 -9.36
CA LEU A 606 -16.41 5.87 -10.30
C LEU A 606 -17.76 6.58 -10.34
N CYS A 607 -17.78 7.85 -9.98
CA CYS A 607 -18.98 8.67 -9.91
C CYS A 607 -18.81 9.94 -10.74
N SER A 608 -19.89 10.42 -11.34
CA SER A 608 -20.00 11.80 -11.85
C SER A 608 -20.83 12.66 -10.90
N TYR A 609 -20.38 13.90 -10.67
CA TYR A 609 -21.13 14.92 -9.95
C TYR A 609 -20.94 16.25 -10.70
N MET A 610 -22.04 16.84 -11.17
CA MET A 610 -21.99 17.90 -12.19
C MET A 610 -21.13 17.45 -13.39
N ASP A 611 -20.32 18.35 -13.98
CA ASP A 611 -19.42 18.05 -15.11
C ASP A 611 -18.05 17.46 -14.67
N GLU A 612 -17.99 16.86 -13.48
CA GLU A 612 -16.76 16.39 -12.83
C GLU A 612 -16.86 14.88 -12.51
N LYS A 613 -15.73 14.17 -12.50
CA LYS A 613 -15.65 12.73 -12.19
C LYS A 613 -14.75 12.45 -11.00
N TYR A 614 -15.14 11.49 -10.18
CA TYR A 614 -14.51 11.18 -8.90
C TYR A 614 -14.34 9.67 -8.70
N LEU A 615 -13.24 9.28 -8.06
CA LEU A 615 -13.10 7.96 -7.45
C LEU A 615 -13.38 8.10 -5.94
N VAL A 616 -14.47 7.49 -5.49
CA VAL A 616 -14.83 7.40 -4.06
C VAL A 616 -14.48 5.99 -3.56
N TYR A 617 -13.75 5.92 -2.46
CA TYR A 617 -13.29 4.68 -1.85
C TYR A 617 -13.99 4.47 -0.51
N THR A 618 -14.94 3.55 -0.46
CA THR A 618 -15.80 3.30 0.70
C THR A 618 -15.41 1.97 1.36
N ASP A 619 -15.10 1.97 2.65
CA ASP A 619 -14.66 0.78 3.39
C ASP A 619 -15.70 -0.36 3.31
N ALA A 620 -15.26 -1.55 2.93
CA ALA A 620 -16.13 -2.69 2.66
C ALA A 620 -16.59 -3.45 3.93
N ILE A 621 -16.20 -2.99 5.13
CA ILE A 621 -16.61 -3.51 6.43
C ILE A 621 -17.66 -2.60 7.08
N ASN A 622 -17.42 -1.29 7.18
CA ASN A 622 -18.31 -0.35 7.88
C ASN A 622 -18.97 0.71 6.99
N GLY A 623 -18.44 0.95 5.79
CA GLY A 623 -18.98 1.92 4.84
C GLY A 623 -18.59 3.36 5.11
N GLU A 624 -17.51 3.61 5.87
CA GLU A 624 -16.84 4.91 5.93
C GLU A 624 -16.16 5.23 4.60
N GLU A 625 -16.18 6.48 4.14
CA GLU A 625 -15.30 6.89 3.05
C GLU A 625 -13.85 6.96 3.57
N ILE A 626 -12.94 6.31 2.86
CA ILE A 626 -11.49 6.32 3.14
C ILE A 626 -10.83 7.46 2.37
N ALA A 627 -11.24 7.65 1.12
CA ALA A 627 -10.72 8.68 0.22
C ALA A 627 -11.76 9.06 -0.85
N ILE A 628 -11.67 10.30 -1.30
CA ILE A 628 -12.37 10.87 -2.45
C ILE A 628 -11.29 11.54 -3.29
N VAL A 629 -11.27 11.30 -4.61
CA VAL A 629 -10.24 11.83 -5.51
C VAL A 629 -10.89 12.29 -6.82
N ASN A 630 -10.72 13.56 -7.20
CA ASN A 630 -11.14 14.06 -8.50
C ASN A 630 -10.26 13.44 -9.61
N VAL A 631 -10.89 12.94 -10.67
CA VAL A 631 -10.21 12.26 -11.79
C VAL A 631 -9.32 13.22 -12.60
N LYS A 632 -9.59 14.53 -12.56
CA LYS A 632 -8.72 15.56 -13.16
C LYS A 632 -7.36 15.66 -12.46
N ASN A 633 -7.30 15.34 -11.17
CA ASN A 633 -6.11 15.44 -10.33
C ASN A 633 -5.29 14.12 -10.31
N LEU A 634 -5.72 13.10 -11.07
CA LEU A 634 -5.01 11.84 -11.27
C LEU A 634 -3.98 11.95 -12.40
#